data_AF-A0A6P7TTZ9-F1
#
_entry.id   AF-A0A6P7TTZ9-F1
#
_cell.length_a   1.000
_cell.length_b   1.000
_cell.length_c   1.000
_cell.angle_alpha   90.00
_cell.angle_beta   90.00
_cell.angle_gamma   90.00
#
_symmetry.space_group_name_H-M   'P 1'
#
loop_
_entity.id
_entity.type
_entity.pdbx_description
1 polymer ?
#
loop_
_entity_poly.entity_id
_entity_poly.type
_entity_poly.pdbx_seq_one_letter_code
_entity_poly.pdbx_strand_id
1 'polypeptide(L)'
;PTQMAPTPHKDKPTTYEGIKKKCLAEGSLFEDLDFPATFRSLFLKTVQKDLVWKRPKELKKTAVFMREATYRDFNQGALGDCWFISAVNVLVANNRKVFEKIVPSNQSFTEDYAGIFRFNFWWYGEWKEVVVDDRLPVDKITHKILYAHNNSEPDEFWVCLLEKAYAK
;
A
#
# COMPACT_ATOMS: atom_id res chain seq x y z
N PRO A 1 -25.46 -4.50 -34.36
CA PRO A 1 -24.75 -3.50 -33.51
C PRO A 1 -23.74 -4.21 -32.61
N THR A 2 -22.54 -4.42 -33.15
CA THR A 2 -21.42 -5.04 -32.44
C THR A 2 -20.87 -4.01 -31.45
N GLN A 3 -21.00 -4.29 -30.14
CA GLN A 3 -20.32 -3.49 -29.12
C GLN A 3 -18.80 -3.61 -29.35
N MET A 4 -18.17 -2.50 -29.71
CA MET A 4 -16.72 -2.41 -29.75
C MET A 4 -16.19 -2.54 -28.32
N ALA A 5 -15.32 -3.53 -28.10
CA ALA A 5 -14.52 -3.61 -26.90
C ALA A 5 -13.66 -2.33 -26.76
N PRO A 6 -13.50 -1.79 -25.53
CA PRO A 6 -12.66 -0.61 -25.34
C PRO A 6 -11.23 -0.93 -25.73
N THR A 7 -10.67 -0.15 -26.65
CA THR A 7 -9.26 -0.18 -27.04
C THR A 7 -8.37 0.05 -25.80
N PRO A 8 -7.30 -0.74 -25.61
CA PRO A 8 -6.38 -0.51 -24.51
C PRO A 8 -5.68 0.85 -24.72
N HIS A 9 -5.83 1.76 -23.75
CA HIS A 9 -5.10 3.03 -23.73
C HIS A 9 -3.59 2.74 -23.66
N LYS A 10 -2.90 2.77 -24.81
CA LYS A 10 -1.47 2.45 -24.95
C LYS A 10 -0.51 3.44 -24.30
N ASP A 11 -1.00 4.56 -23.77
CA ASP A 11 -0.16 5.67 -23.29
C ASP A 11 -0.25 5.94 -21.78
N LYS A 12 -0.90 5.07 -20.99
CA LYS A 12 -0.88 5.23 -19.53
C LYS A 12 0.43 4.66 -18.98
N PRO A 13 1.25 5.46 -18.27
CA PRO A 13 2.37 4.89 -17.54
C PRO A 13 1.80 3.89 -16.52
N THR A 14 2.29 2.66 -16.55
CA THR A 14 1.90 1.59 -15.62
C THR A 14 2.96 1.35 -14.54
N THR A 15 4.19 1.77 -14.80
CA THR A 15 5.31 1.68 -13.85
C THR A 15 5.20 2.75 -12.77
N TYR A 16 5.65 2.45 -11.56
CA TYR A 16 5.73 3.40 -10.45
C TYR A 16 6.36 4.74 -10.84
N GLU A 17 7.53 4.75 -11.47
CA GLU A 17 8.26 5.98 -11.81
C GLU A 17 7.48 6.86 -12.80
N GLY A 18 6.86 6.22 -13.80
CA GLY A 18 6.06 6.93 -14.80
C GLY A 18 4.80 7.57 -14.21
N ILE A 19 4.09 6.85 -13.33
CA ILE A 19 2.90 7.38 -12.65
C ILE A 19 3.30 8.48 -11.67
N LYS A 20 4.34 8.27 -10.86
CA LYS A 20 4.88 9.26 -9.92
C LYS A 20 5.25 10.56 -10.64
N LYS A 21 6.00 10.47 -11.73
CA LYS A 21 6.38 11.65 -12.53
C LYS A 21 5.18 12.40 -13.08
N LYS A 22 4.16 11.69 -13.55
CA LYS A 22 2.91 12.29 -14.04
C LYS A 22 2.18 13.03 -12.92
N CYS A 23 1.96 12.39 -11.77
CA CYS A 23 1.27 13.00 -10.63
C CYS A 23 2.01 14.26 -10.11
N LEU A 24 3.34 14.20 -10.03
CA LEU A 24 4.16 15.35 -9.65
C LEU A 24 4.04 16.52 -10.64
N ALA A 25 4.04 16.22 -11.95
CA ALA A 25 3.89 17.25 -12.99
C ALA A 25 2.50 17.90 -12.97
N GLU A 26 1.46 17.14 -12.60
CA GLU A 26 0.07 17.61 -12.50
C GLU A 26 -0.25 18.25 -11.14
N GLY A 27 0.63 18.13 -10.14
CA GLY A 27 0.36 18.56 -8.77
C GLY A 27 -0.76 17.76 -8.09
N SER A 28 -0.97 16.51 -8.52
CA SER A 28 -2.03 15.61 -8.05
C SER A 28 -1.47 14.46 -7.22
N LEU A 29 -2.33 13.86 -6.39
CA LEU A 29 -2.00 12.61 -5.69
C LEU A 29 -2.55 11.43 -6.48
N PHE A 30 -1.79 10.35 -6.56
CA PHE A 30 -2.20 9.13 -7.23
C PHE A 30 -3.47 8.57 -6.59
N GLU A 31 -4.36 8.12 -7.46
CA GLU A 31 -5.56 7.36 -7.13
C GLU A 31 -5.56 6.10 -7.96
N ASP A 32 -5.54 4.96 -7.27
CA ASP A 32 -5.53 3.66 -7.92
C ASP A 32 -6.94 3.30 -8.39
N LEU A 33 -7.14 3.34 -9.70
CA LEU A 33 -8.42 3.00 -10.32
C LEU A 33 -8.68 1.49 -10.36
N ASP A 34 -7.62 0.68 -10.31
CA ASP A 34 -7.72 -0.78 -10.32
C ASP A 34 -7.96 -1.33 -8.90
N PHE A 35 -7.58 -0.56 -7.87
CA PHE A 35 -7.85 -0.86 -6.45
C PHE A 35 -8.46 0.35 -5.72
N PRO A 36 -9.73 0.70 -6.02
CA PRO A 36 -10.32 1.96 -5.57
C PRO A 36 -10.54 1.99 -4.06
N ALA A 37 -10.40 3.17 -3.44
CA ALA A 37 -10.65 3.41 -2.02
C ALA A 37 -12.16 3.36 -1.66
N THR A 38 -12.76 2.18 -1.83
CA THR A 38 -14.19 1.92 -1.63
C THR A 38 -14.38 0.55 -0.97
N PHE A 39 -15.61 0.27 -0.52
CA PHE A 39 -15.99 -1.05 0.03
C PHE A 39 -15.75 -2.23 -0.93
N ARG A 40 -15.57 -1.99 -2.24
CA ARG A 40 -15.25 -3.06 -3.21
C ARG A 40 -13.87 -3.68 -2.99
N SER A 41 -12.94 -2.90 -2.43
CA SER A 41 -11.56 -3.32 -2.18
C SER A 41 -11.36 -3.89 -0.77
N LEU A 42 -12.43 -3.98 0.02
CA LEU A 42 -12.39 -4.56 1.37
C LEU A 42 -12.85 -6.01 1.34
N PHE A 43 -12.12 -6.89 2.03
CA PHE A 43 -12.47 -8.30 2.18
C PHE A 43 -13.73 -8.49 3.06
N LEU A 44 -13.86 -7.72 4.15
CA LEU A 44 -14.93 -7.85 5.14
C LEU A 44 -16.09 -6.87 4.85
N LYS A 45 -17.06 -7.30 4.04
CA LYS A 45 -18.26 -6.49 3.72
C LYS A 45 -19.20 -6.27 4.91
N THR A 46 -19.14 -7.12 5.93
CA THR A 46 -20.16 -7.21 6.99
C THR A 46 -19.80 -6.51 8.30
N VAL A 47 -18.55 -6.08 8.51
CA VAL A 47 -18.08 -5.83 9.89
C VAL A 47 -17.99 -4.35 10.28
N GLN A 48 -17.92 -3.37 9.36
CA GLN A 48 -17.56 -2.00 9.80
C GLN A 48 -18.36 -0.91 9.09
N LYS A 49 -19.43 -0.47 9.77
CA LYS A 49 -20.38 0.55 9.28
C LYS A 49 -19.80 1.98 9.25
N ASP A 50 -18.59 2.20 9.76
CA ASP A 50 -18.01 3.53 9.92
C ASP A 50 -16.54 3.60 9.48
N LEU A 51 -16.24 3.10 8.27
CA LEU A 51 -14.91 3.25 7.67
C LEU A 51 -14.81 4.48 6.79
N VAL A 52 -13.67 5.16 6.88
CA VAL A 52 -13.23 6.21 5.97
C VAL A 52 -11.87 5.86 5.40
N TRP A 53 -11.61 6.28 4.17
CA TRP A 53 -10.30 6.12 3.56
C TRP A 53 -9.48 7.39 3.77
N LYS A 54 -8.32 7.26 4.40
CA LYS A 54 -7.43 8.38 4.68
C LYS A 54 -6.00 8.04 4.28
N ARG A 55 -5.26 9.02 3.82
CA ARG A 55 -3.80 8.92 3.59
C ARG A 55 -3.05 9.07 4.91
N PRO A 56 -1.88 8.45 5.07
CA PRO A 56 -1.01 8.58 6.24
C PRO A 56 -0.79 10.03 6.70
N LYS A 57 -0.58 10.96 5.75
CA LYS A 57 -0.37 12.39 6.06
C LYS A 57 -1.62 13.09 6.63
N GLU A 58 -2.81 12.55 6.40
CA GLU A 58 -4.06 13.04 7.00
C GLU A 58 -4.26 12.52 8.43
N LEU A 59 -3.63 11.38 8.75
CA LEU A 59 -3.65 10.79 10.09
C LEU A 59 -2.56 11.39 10.96
N LYS A 60 -1.35 11.56 10.39
CA LYS A 60 -0.14 11.95 11.11
C LYS A 60 0.77 12.83 10.25
N LYS A 61 1.08 14.02 10.75
CA LYS A 61 2.01 14.95 10.07
C LYS A 61 3.44 14.41 9.99
N THR A 62 3.81 13.53 10.92
CA THR A 62 5.12 12.88 11.05
C THR A 62 5.21 11.54 10.32
N ALA A 63 4.24 11.22 9.46
CA ALA A 63 4.20 9.96 8.72
C ALA A 63 5.51 9.70 7.97
N VAL A 64 6.06 8.50 8.16
CA VAL A 64 7.26 8.00 7.49
C VAL A 64 6.93 6.67 6.82
N PHE A 65 7.58 6.41 5.68
CA PHE A 65 7.36 5.16 4.96
C PHE A 65 7.93 4.01 5.78
N MET A 66 9.25 4.06 5.98
CA MET A 66 10.01 3.07 6.73
C MET A 66 11.22 3.77 7.36
N ARG A 67 11.49 3.54 8.64
CA ARG A 67 12.71 4.03 9.29
C ARG A 67 13.80 2.97 9.19
N GLU A 68 13.60 1.89 9.91
CA GLU A 68 14.46 0.72 9.92
C GLU A 68 13.54 -0.48 10.10
N ALA A 69 13.24 -1.22 9.02
CA ALA A 69 12.34 -2.35 9.13
C ALA A 69 12.90 -3.38 10.14
N THR A 70 12.14 -3.60 11.21
CA THR A 70 12.39 -4.55 12.29
C THR A 70 11.23 -5.54 12.42
N TYR A 71 11.49 -6.67 13.07
CA TYR A 71 10.45 -7.67 13.36
C TYR A 71 9.38 -7.17 14.36
N ARG A 72 9.61 -6.03 15.02
CA ARG A 72 8.67 -5.45 15.98
C ARG A 72 7.60 -4.61 15.31
N ASP A 73 7.71 -4.41 14.00
CA ASP A 73 6.88 -3.45 13.27
C ASP A 73 5.47 -3.97 12.94
N PHE A 74 5.12 -5.17 13.40
CA PHE A 74 3.96 -5.87 12.88
C PHE A 74 2.93 -6.18 13.96
N ASN A 75 1.84 -5.41 13.94
CA ASN A 75 0.54 -5.86 14.41
C ASN A 75 -0.31 -6.24 13.19
N GLN A 76 -0.89 -7.43 13.20
CA GLN A 76 -1.72 -7.95 12.11
C GLN A 76 -3.02 -7.16 11.88
N GLY A 77 -3.50 -6.41 12.89
CA GLY A 77 -4.80 -5.75 12.81
C GLY A 77 -5.95 -6.77 12.80
N ALA A 78 -7.06 -6.42 12.12
CA ALA A 78 -8.30 -7.21 12.14
C ALA A 78 -8.42 -8.27 11.03
N LEU A 79 -7.43 -8.37 10.12
CA LEU A 79 -7.47 -9.32 9.01
C LEU A 79 -6.88 -10.67 9.47
N GLY A 80 -7.46 -11.79 9.04
CA GLY A 80 -7.00 -13.15 9.38
C GLY A 80 -5.77 -13.61 8.59
N ASP A 81 -4.88 -12.71 8.20
CA ASP A 81 -3.75 -12.93 7.28
C ASP A 81 -2.40 -13.11 7.99
N CYS A 82 -2.40 -13.63 9.22
CA CYS A 82 -1.20 -13.87 10.03
C CYS A 82 -0.09 -14.59 9.26
N TRP A 83 -0.46 -15.48 8.34
CA TRP A 83 0.44 -16.22 7.48
C TRP A 83 1.29 -15.32 6.59
N PHE A 84 0.73 -14.23 6.05
CA PHE A 84 1.44 -13.26 5.22
C PHE A 84 2.36 -12.39 6.07
N ILE A 85 1.81 -11.77 7.10
CA ILE A 85 2.57 -10.88 8.01
C ILE A 85 3.71 -11.62 8.72
N SER A 86 3.51 -12.88 9.09
CA SER A 86 4.58 -13.73 9.67
C SER A 86 5.66 -14.05 8.65
N ALA A 87 5.30 -14.32 7.39
CA ALA A 87 6.29 -14.57 6.34
C ALA A 87 7.16 -13.33 6.08
N VAL A 88 6.57 -12.14 6.02
CA VAL A 88 7.33 -10.89 5.87
C VAL A 88 8.28 -10.66 7.05
N ASN A 89 7.82 -10.90 8.29
CA ASN A 89 8.66 -10.85 9.48
C ASN A 89 9.91 -11.73 9.39
N VAL A 90 9.74 -12.98 8.93
CA VAL A 90 10.86 -13.91 8.75
C VAL A 90 11.86 -13.38 7.74
N LEU A 91 11.39 -12.75 6.65
CA LEU A 91 12.26 -12.15 5.65
C LEU A 91 13.02 -10.94 6.19
N VAL A 92 12.37 -10.07 6.96
CA VAL A 92 13.03 -8.93 7.64
C VAL A 92 14.16 -9.42 8.55
N ALA A 93 13.92 -10.47 9.34
CA ALA A 93 14.87 -10.99 10.31
C ALA A 93 16.00 -11.84 9.70
N ASN A 94 15.71 -12.62 8.64
CA ASN A 94 16.62 -13.66 8.16
C ASN A 94 17.11 -13.48 6.72
N ASN A 95 16.46 -12.64 5.90
CA ASN A 95 16.84 -12.45 4.50
C ASN A 95 16.57 -11.03 4.00
N ARG A 96 17.38 -10.10 4.50
CA ARG A 96 17.28 -8.67 4.18
C ARG A 96 17.29 -8.36 2.67
N LYS A 97 18.07 -9.11 1.89
CA LYS A 97 18.17 -8.91 0.43
C LYS A 97 16.85 -9.19 -0.29
N VAL A 98 16.14 -10.26 0.10
CA VAL A 98 14.82 -10.57 -0.46
C VAL A 98 13.79 -9.55 0.03
N PHE A 99 13.86 -9.15 1.30
CA PHE A 99 13.00 -8.12 1.85
C PHE A 99 13.12 -6.79 1.08
N GLU A 100 14.33 -6.29 0.85
CA GLU A 100 14.57 -5.04 0.12
C GLU A 100 14.12 -5.11 -1.34
N LYS A 101 14.05 -6.33 -1.90
CA LYS A 101 13.45 -6.54 -3.22
C LYS A 101 11.93 -6.40 -3.17
N ILE A 102 11.28 -6.94 -2.13
CA ILE A 102 9.82 -6.85 -1.93
C ILE A 102 9.40 -5.43 -1.56
N VAL A 103 10.16 -4.78 -0.67
CA VAL A 103 9.89 -3.44 -0.15
C VAL A 103 11.08 -2.52 -0.46
N PRO A 104 11.11 -1.89 -1.65
CA PRO A 104 12.15 -0.92 -1.98
C PRO A 104 12.14 0.25 -1.00
N SER A 105 13.29 0.59 -0.41
CA SER A 105 13.42 1.64 0.60
C SER A 105 13.40 3.06 0.03
N ASN A 106 13.49 3.23 -1.28
CA ASN A 106 13.56 4.52 -1.97
C ASN A 106 12.17 5.18 -2.15
N GLN A 107 11.35 5.14 -1.10
CA GLN A 107 9.98 5.65 -1.07
C GLN A 107 9.80 6.53 0.16
N SER A 108 9.02 7.61 0.03
CA SER A 108 8.90 8.60 1.11
C SER A 108 7.56 9.34 1.09
N PHE A 109 7.16 9.86 2.25
CA PHE A 109 6.06 10.82 2.41
C PHE A 109 6.51 12.28 2.31
N THR A 110 7.82 12.53 2.20
CA THR A 110 8.40 13.88 2.12
C THR A 110 8.86 14.20 0.70
N GLU A 111 9.93 13.58 0.25
CA GLU A 111 10.56 13.83 -1.05
C GLU A 111 9.74 13.22 -2.19
N ASP A 112 9.45 14.05 -3.20
CA ASP A 112 8.70 13.67 -4.40
C ASP A 112 7.40 12.89 -4.09
N TYR A 113 6.73 13.26 -3.00
CA TYR A 113 5.50 12.60 -2.57
C TYR A 113 4.34 12.88 -3.52
N ALA A 114 3.81 11.80 -4.10
CA ALA A 114 2.64 11.83 -4.99
C ALA A 114 1.54 10.85 -4.55
N GLY A 115 1.52 10.43 -3.28
CA GLY A 115 0.50 9.51 -2.75
C GLY A 115 0.52 8.11 -3.40
N ILE A 116 1.70 7.68 -3.85
CA ILE A 116 1.95 6.44 -4.61
C ILE A 116 3.11 5.66 -3.99
N PHE A 117 2.94 4.33 -3.90
CA PHE A 117 3.94 3.40 -3.40
C PHE A 117 4.01 2.16 -4.29
N ARG A 118 5.14 1.46 -4.25
CA ARG A 118 5.40 0.21 -4.97
C ARG A 118 5.93 -0.89 -4.07
N PHE A 119 5.60 -2.10 -4.44
CA PHE A 119 6.09 -3.33 -3.84
C PHE A 119 6.34 -4.36 -4.94
N ASN A 120 7.23 -5.32 -4.72
CA ASN A 120 7.47 -6.39 -5.68
C ASN A 120 7.09 -7.74 -5.09
N PHE A 121 6.30 -8.51 -5.83
CA PHE A 121 5.93 -9.86 -5.45
C PHE A 121 6.45 -10.87 -6.46
N TRP A 122 6.82 -12.05 -5.98
CA TRP A 122 7.15 -13.17 -6.86
C TRP A 122 5.86 -13.90 -7.24
N TRP A 123 5.51 -13.85 -8.51
CA TRP A 123 4.25 -14.39 -9.03
C TRP A 123 4.52 -15.20 -10.30
N TYR A 124 4.15 -16.49 -10.26
CA TYR A 124 4.36 -17.45 -11.36
C TYR A 124 5.76 -17.43 -12.01
N GLY A 125 6.81 -17.34 -11.19
CA GLY A 125 8.18 -17.46 -11.68
C GLY A 125 8.82 -16.14 -12.12
N GLU A 126 8.16 -15.00 -11.87
CA GLU A 126 8.69 -13.68 -12.19
C GLU A 126 8.39 -12.65 -11.10
N TRP A 127 9.20 -11.59 -11.05
CA TRP A 127 8.96 -10.45 -10.17
C TRP A 127 7.96 -9.51 -10.81
N LYS A 128 6.87 -9.20 -10.09
CA LYS A 128 5.84 -8.24 -10.50
C LYS A 128 5.89 -7.01 -9.60
N GLU A 129 6.02 -5.84 -10.21
CA GLU A 129 5.83 -4.55 -9.52
C GLU A 129 4.32 -4.32 -9.35
N VAL A 130 3.90 -4.09 -8.11
CA VAL A 130 2.54 -3.70 -7.75
C VAL A 130 2.58 -2.29 -7.20
N VAL A 131 1.82 -1.41 -7.83
CA VAL A 131 1.68 0.00 -7.47
C VAL A 131 0.35 0.20 -6.78
N VAL A 132 0.34 0.94 -5.68
CA VAL A 132 -0.86 1.31 -4.93
C VAL A 132 -0.82 2.78 -4.55
N ASP A 133 -2.00 3.40 -4.40
CA ASP A 133 -2.09 4.66 -3.66
C ASP A 133 -1.97 4.43 -2.15
N ASP A 134 -1.80 5.49 -1.37
CA ASP A 134 -1.63 5.40 0.09
C ASP A 134 -2.92 5.59 0.91
N ARG A 135 -4.10 5.54 0.30
CA ARG A 135 -5.36 5.59 1.06
C ARG A 135 -5.55 4.28 1.82
N LEU A 136 -5.75 4.36 3.13
CA LEU A 136 -5.96 3.21 4.01
C LEU A 136 -7.36 3.27 4.63
N PRO A 137 -8.02 2.13 4.85
CA PRO A 137 -9.27 2.08 5.59
C PRO A 137 -9.01 2.31 7.08
N VAL A 138 -9.72 3.27 7.62
CA VAL A 138 -9.55 3.78 8.98
C VAL A 138 -10.92 3.86 9.64
N ASP A 139 -10.97 3.45 10.91
CA ASP A 139 -12.16 3.62 11.73
C ASP A 139 -12.45 5.11 11.93
N LYS A 140 -13.65 5.55 11.58
CA LYS A 140 -14.04 6.97 11.57
C LYS A 140 -14.01 7.60 12.95
N ILE A 141 -14.22 6.84 14.01
CA ILE A 141 -14.34 7.33 15.39
C ILE A 141 -12.97 7.33 16.07
N THR A 142 -12.27 6.19 16.03
CA THR A 142 -11.00 5.99 16.72
C THR A 142 -9.79 6.46 15.91
N HIS A 143 -9.97 6.68 14.61
CA HIS A 143 -8.89 6.98 13.65
C HIS A 143 -7.79 5.92 13.59
N LYS A 144 -8.10 4.68 14.01
CA LYS A 144 -7.18 3.56 13.92
C LYS A 144 -7.25 2.91 12.54
N ILE A 145 -6.07 2.56 12.02
CA ILE A 145 -5.93 1.74 10.81
C ILE A 145 -6.54 0.37 11.11
N LEU A 146 -7.34 -0.13 10.16
CA LEU A 146 -8.04 -1.39 10.34
C LEU A 146 -7.12 -2.62 10.24
N TYR A 147 -6.23 -2.57 9.27
CA TYR A 147 -5.38 -3.70 8.91
C TYR A 147 -3.98 -3.58 9.53
N ALA A 148 -2.99 -4.27 8.98
CA ALA A 148 -1.68 -4.42 9.60
C ALA A 148 -1.00 -3.06 9.83
N HIS A 149 -0.43 -2.84 11.01
CA HIS A 149 0.22 -1.58 11.39
C HIS A 149 1.31 -1.79 12.44
N ASN A 150 2.21 -0.81 12.56
CA ASN A 150 3.25 -0.83 13.59
C ASN A 150 2.73 -0.20 14.90
N ASN A 151 2.64 -0.99 15.97
CA ASN A 151 2.22 -0.49 17.29
C ASN A 151 3.34 0.27 18.02
N SER A 152 4.60 -0.13 17.80
CA SER A 152 5.76 0.49 18.46
C SER A 152 6.17 1.78 17.76
N GLU A 153 6.01 1.85 16.43
CA GLU A 153 6.23 3.05 15.63
C GLU A 153 4.96 3.41 14.84
N PRO A 154 3.95 4.00 15.50
CA PRO A 154 2.64 4.20 14.88
C PRO A 154 2.64 5.29 13.78
N ASP A 155 3.79 5.91 13.51
CA ASP A 155 4.01 6.88 12.43
C ASP A 155 4.62 6.20 11.18
N GLU A 156 4.88 4.89 11.25
CA GLU A 156 5.45 4.09 10.17
C GLU A 156 4.34 3.31 9.42
N PHE A 157 4.35 3.39 8.09
CA PHE A 157 3.21 2.93 7.26
C PHE A 157 3.57 1.89 6.20
N TRP A 158 4.81 1.43 6.08
CA TRP A 158 5.14 0.46 5.04
C TRP A 158 4.38 -0.88 5.18
N VAL A 159 4.07 -1.31 6.42
CA VAL A 159 3.38 -2.61 6.66
C VAL A 159 1.95 -2.60 6.11
N CYS A 160 1.15 -1.58 6.44
CA CYS A 160 -0.22 -1.46 5.91
C CYS A 160 -0.22 -1.27 4.39
N LEU A 161 0.75 -0.52 3.85
CA LEU A 161 0.87 -0.33 2.41
C LEU A 161 1.28 -1.62 1.68
N LEU A 162 2.16 -2.42 2.29
CA LEU A 162 2.57 -3.72 1.77
C LEU A 162 1.39 -4.70 1.74
N GLU A 163 0.65 -4.80 2.84
CA GLU A 163 -0.55 -5.63 2.93
C GLU A 163 -1.61 -5.19 1.90
N LYS A 164 -1.82 -3.87 1.75
CA LYS A 164 -2.69 -3.32 0.70
C LYS A 164 -2.24 -3.75 -0.69
N ALA A 165 -0.94 -3.69 -0.98
CA ALA A 165 -0.40 -4.10 -2.27
C ALA A 165 -0.53 -5.60 -2.51
N TYR A 166 -0.46 -6.42 -1.46
CA TYR A 166 -0.69 -7.86 -1.57
C TYR A 166 -2.18 -8.22 -1.77
N ALA A 167 -3.09 -7.38 -1.24
CA ALA A 167 -4.53 -7.55 -1.43
C ALA A 167 -5.01 -7.17 -2.83
N LYS A 168 -4.24 -6.35 -3.56
CA LYS A 168 -4.49 -5.97 -4.95
C LYS A 168 -4.08 -7.09 -5.91
#